data_AF-A0A626QDL2-F1
#
_entry.id   AF-A0A626QDL2-F1
#
_cell.length_a   1.000
_cell.length_b   1.000
_cell.length_c   1.000
_cell.angle_alpha   90.00
_cell.angle_beta   90.00
_cell.angle_gamma   90.00
#
_symmetry.space_group_name_H-M   'P 1'
#
loop_
_entity.id
_entity.type
_entity.pdbx_description
1 polymer ?
#
loop_
_entity_poly.entity_id
_entity_poly.type
_entity_poly.pdbx_seq_one_letter_code
_entity_poly.pdbx_strand_id
1 'polypeptide(L)'
;HSEGYAALESYLENTPGFLLANAEYPETWEARAFEQHNYMSRQFLKTLSLFNETYGHVFPEDSGDIRMDDIFHNDRILIVMIPSLELSRGEAATLGRLYVTLQRMTISKDLGYQLEGKKEEVLLTHALNNQAPYGLIYDELGQYFTSGMDTLSAQMRSLEKMGV
;
A
#
# COMPACT_ATOMS: atom_id res chain seq x y z
N HIS A 1 15.19 -8.15 1.75
CA HIS A 1 15.15 -8.61 3.15
C HIS A 1 16.02 -7.75 4.08
N SER A 2 17.25 -7.39 3.73
CA SER A 2 18.12 -6.51 4.55
C SER A 2 17.54 -5.11 4.83
N GLU A 3 16.91 -4.47 3.85
CA GLU A 3 16.29 -3.14 4.03
C GLU A 3 15.16 -3.12 5.08
N GLY A 4 14.40 -4.21 5.18
CA GLY A 4 13.33 -4.34 6.19
C GLY A 4 13.89 -4.39 7.61
N TYR A 5 15.02 -5.09 7.81
CA TYR A 5 15.70 -5.12 9.10
C TYR A 5 16.25 -3.76 9.49
N ALA A 6 16.88 -3.03 8.56
CA ALA A 6 17.40 -1.69 8.82
C ALA A 6 16.30 -0.70 9.24
N ALA A 7 15.12 -0.79 8.62
CA ALA A 7 13.97 0.04 9.00
C ALA A 7 13.45 -0.29 10.41
N LEU A 8 13.43 -1.58 10.77
CA LEU A 8 13.03 -2.02 12.12
C LEU A 8 14.05 -1.62 13.18
N GLU A 9 15.34 -1.76 12.90
CA GLU A 9 16.42 -1.29 13.78
C GLU A 9 16.30 0.22 14.00
N SER A 10 16.14 1.00 12.93
CA SER A 10 15.93 2.44 13.03
C SER A 10 14.69 2.80 13.85
N TYR A 11 13.57 2.08 13.69
CA TYR A 11 12.40 2.27 14.53
C TYR A 11 12.70 2.02 16.02
N LEU A 12 13.38 0.93 16.33
CA LEU A 12 13.73 0.55 17.70
C LEU A 12 14.74 1.53 18.33
N GLU A 13 15.76 1.96 17.57
CA GLU A 13 16.74 2.97 18.02
C GLU A 13 16.08 4.32 18.32
N ASN A 14 15.07 4.70 17.54
CA ASN A 14 14.33 5.94 17.75
C ASN A 14 13.24 5.84 18.83
N THR A 15 13.00 4.65 19.38
CA THR A 15 11.97 4.45 20.42
C THR A 15 12.52 4.86 21.80
N PRO A 16 12.00 5.92 22.43
CA PRO A 16 12.51 6.38 23.72
C PRO A 16 12.36 5.32 24.81
N GLY A 17 13.44 5.04 25.55
CA GLY A 17 13.47 4.03 26.62
C GLY A 17 13.77 2.61 26.13
N PHE A 18 14.01 2.43 24.83
CA PHE A 18 14.51 1.19 24.25
C PHE A 18 16.00 1.32 23.90
N LEU A 19 16.79 0.30 24.22
CA LEU A 19 18.22 0.24 23.87
C LEU A 19 18.47 -1.04 23.07
N LEU A 20 18.89 -0.88 21.81
CA LEU A 20 19.12 -2.01 20.89
C LEU A 20 20.13 -3.02 21.47
N ALA A 21 21.15 -2.54 22.20
CA ALA A 21 22.15 -3.38 22.86
C ALA A 21 21.56 -4.35 23.89
N ASN A 22 20.38 -4.05 24.43
CA ASN A 22 19.69 -4.88 25.42
C ASN A 22 18.41 -5.51 24.85
N ALA A 23 18.29 -5.62 23.53
CA ALA A 23 17.11 -6.20 22.88
C ALA A 23 16.85 -7.65 23.30
N GLU A 24 17.86 -8.39 23.75
CA GLU A 24 17.69 -9.77 24.24
C GLU A 24 17.24 -9.85 25.71
N TYR A 25 17.18 -8.72 26.42
CA TYR A 25 16.91 -8.63 27.87
C TYR A 25 15.66 -7.77 28.16
N PRO A 26 14.43 -8.28 27.95
CA PRO A 26 13.19 -7.53 28.13
C PRO A 26 13.01 -6.89 29.52
N GLU A 27 13.60 -7.48 30.55
CA GLU A 27 13.59 -6.96 31.93
C GLU A 27 14.32 -5.61 32.08
N THR A 28 15.18 -5.27 31.12
CA THR A 28 15.94 -4.00 31.11
C THR A 28 15.20 -2.87 30.38
N TRP A 29 14.08 -3.17 29.71
CA TRP A 29 13.36 -2.20 28.92
C TRP A 29 12.54 -1.28 29.82
N GLU A 30 12.59 0.02 29.57
CA GLU A 30 11.81 0.97 30.33
C GLU A 30 10.32 0.85 29.99
N ALA A 31 9.45 1.05 30.98
CA ALA A 31 7.99 1.09 30.76
C ALA A 31 7.59 2.10 29.66
N ARG A 32 8.34 3.20 29.56
CA ARG A 32 8.17 4.23 28.53
C ARG A 32 8.31 3.66 27.11
N ALA A 33 9.19 2.69 26.86
CA ALA A 33 9.35 2.08 25.54
C ALA A 33 8.03 1.41 25.10
N PHE A 34 7.42 0.64 26.00
CA PHE A 34 6.13 0.01 25.75
C PHE A 34 5.01 1.04 25.54
N GLU A 35 4.99 2.11 26.33
CA GLU A 35 4.01 3.20 26.15
C GLU A 35 4.14 3.87 24.77
N GLN A 36 5.36 4.15 24.32
CA GLN A 36 5.61 4.74 23.00
C GLN A 36 5.23 3.79 21.87
N HIS A 37 5.64 2.51 21.96
CA HIS A 37 5.23 1.50 20.99
C HIS A 37 3.71 1.38 20.90
N ASN A 38 3.02 1.29 22.05
CA ASN A 38 1.57 1.20 22.12
C ASN A 38 0.86 2.44 21.55
N TYR A 39 1.40 3.63 21.79
CA TYR A 39 0.84 4.86 21.23
C TYR A 39 0.90 4.87 19.70
N MET A 40 2.05 4.48 19.13
CA MET A 40 2.22 4.40 17.68
C MET A 40 1.39 3.27 17.07
N SER A 41 1.40 2.08 17.67
CA SER A 41 0.72 0.90 17.13
C SER A 41 -0.81 1.04 17.13
N ARG A 42 -1.37 1.76 18.11
CA ARG A 42 -2.81 2.08 18.20
C ARG A 42 -3.35 2.81 16.97
N GLN A 43 -2.51 3.53 16.23
CA GLN A 43 -2.91 4.23 15.01
C GLN A 43 -3.33 3.25 13.91
N PHE A 44 -2.77 2.03 13.92
CA PHE A 44 -3.10 0.99 12.94
C PHE A 44 -4.27 0.11 13.36
N LEU A 45 -4.55 -0.02 14.66
CA LEU A 45 -5.56 -0.94 15.19
C LEU A 45 -6.95 -0.71 14.58
N LYS A 46 -7.38 0.55 14.42
CA LYS A 46 -8.68 0.86 13.83
C LYS A 46 -8.79 0.32 12.40
N THR A 47 -7.75 0.54 11.60
CA THR A 47 -7.72 0.10 10.20
C THR A 47 -7.59 -1.43 10.09
N LEU A 48 -6.77 -2.06 10.94
CA LEU A 48 -6.62 -3.51 10.97
C LEU A 48 -7.91 -4.22 11.41
N SER A 49 -8.60 -3.70 12.43
CA SER A 49 -9.89 -4.22 12.87
C SER A 49 -10.95 -4.10 11.77
N LEU A 50 -10.97 -2.97 11.03
CA LEU A 50 -11.86 -2.81 9.87
C LEU A 50 -11.63 -3.89 8.80
N PHE A 51 -10.37 -4.21 8.49
CA PHE A 51 -10.04 -5.27 7.52
C PHE A 51 -10.40 -6.65 8.02
N ASN A 52 -10.10 -6.96 9.29
CA ASN A 52 -10.30 -8.30 9.82
C ASN A 52 -11.78 -8.60 10.13
N GLU A 53 -12.49 -7.63 10.71
CA GLU A 53 -13.86 -7.84 11.20
C GLU A 53 -14.91 -7.47 10.15
N THR A 54 -14.84 -6.25 9.60
CA THR A 54 -15.88 -5.75 8.68
C THR A 54 -15.69 -6.28 7.27
N TYR A 55 -14.44 -6.32 6.79
CA TYR A 55 -14.11 -6.70 5.41
C TYR A 55 -13.30 -7.99 5.30
N GLY A 56 -13.29 -8.85 6.33
CA GLY A 56 -12.50 -10.10 6.30
C GLY A 56 -12.92 -11.05 5.17
N HIS A 57 -14.17 -10.93 4.70
CA HIS A 57 -14.69 -11.67 3.55
C HIS A 57 -14.17 -11.14 2.19
N VAL A 58 -13.64 -9.91 2.15
CA VAL A 58 -13.01 -9.28 0.96
C VAL A 58 -11.49 -9.39 1.04
N PHE A 59 -10.92 -9.27 2.24
CA PHE A 59 -9.49 -9.41 2.51
C PHE A 59 -9.25 -10.70 3.29
N PRO A 60 -9.27 -11.87 2.62
CA PRO A 60 -9.12 -13.13 3.30
C PRO A 60 -7.70 -13.30 3.85
N GLU A 61 -7.56 -14.13 4.88
CA GLU A 61 -6.28 -14.42 5.55
C GLU A 61 -5.30 -15.19 4.64
N ASP A 62 -5.82 -15.84 3.60
CA ASP A 62 -5.06 -16.63 2.63
C ASP A 62 -4.74 -15.82 1.36
N SER A 63 -4.51 -16.51 0.24
CA SER A 63 -4.26 -15.85 -1.03
C SER A 63 -5.56 -15.28 -1.61
N GLY A 64 -5.66 -13.96 -1.65
CA GLY A 64 -6.74 -13.29 -2.36
C GLY A 64 -6.76 -13.60 -3.86
N ASP A 65 -7.96 -13.78 -4.42
CA ASP A 65 -8.18 -14.05 -5.85
C ASP A 65 -7.77 -12.88 -6.76
N ILE A 66 -7.82 -11.65 -6.22
CA ILE A 66 -7.56 -10.42 -6.96
C ILE A 66 -6.17 -9.91 -6.59
N ARG A 67 -5.30 -9.82 -7.59
CA ARG A 67 -3.96 -9.26 -7.46
C ARG A 67 -3.80 -8.05 -8.38
N MET A 68 -3.38 -6.92 -7.82
CA MET A 68 -3.30 -5.65 -8.56
C MET A 68 -2.23 -5.68 -9.67
N ASP A 69 -1.12 -6.40 -9.47
CA ASP A 69 -0.09 -6.62 -10.48
C ASP A 69 -0.65 -7.38 -11.69
N ASP A 70 -1.41 -8.46 -11.45
CA ASP A 70 -2.07 -9.22 -12.50
C ASP A 70 -3.11 -8.38 -13.27
N ILE A 71 -3.82 -7.48 -12.57
CA ILE A 71 -4.76 -6.54 -13.21
C ILE A 71 -4.04 -5.62 -14.19
N PHE A 72 -2.97 -4.96 -13.74
CA PHE A 72 -2.26 -4.01 -14.58
C PHE A 72 -1.45 -4.69 -15.69
N HIS A 73 -0.81 -5.84 -15.43
CA HIS A 73 0.08 -6.50 -16.39
C HIS A 73 -0.67 -7.28 -17.48
N ASN A 74 -1.89 -7.74 -17.20
CA ASN A 74 -2.68 -8.56 -18.12
C ASN A 74 -3.98 -7.88 -18.57
N ASP A 75 -4.08 -6.55 -18.40
CA ASP A 75 -5.23 -5.72 -18.82
C ASP A 75 -6.58 -6.26 -18.35
N ARG A 76 -6.64 -6.75 -17.11
CA ARG A 76 -7.89 -7.28 -16.57
C ARG A 76 -8.81 -6.14 -16.18
N ILE A 77 -10.11 -6.38 -16.29
CA ILE A 77 -11.14 -5.46 -15.85
C ILE A 77 -11.41 -5.72 -14.37
N LEU A 78 -11.16 -4.71 -13.53
CA LEU A 78 -11.56 -4.69 -12.13
C LEU A 78 -12.63 -3.63 -11.92
N ILE A 79 -13.74 -4.02 -11.27
CA ILE A 79 -14.79 -3.10 -10.81
C ILE A 79 -14.85 -3.18 -9.29
N VAL A 80 -14.64 -2.04 -8.63
CA VAL A 80 -14.72 -1.92 -7.17
C VAL A 80 -15.94 -1.08 -6.80
N MET A 81 -16.85 -1.65 -6.03
CA MET A 81 -18.03 -0.94 -5.51
C MET A 81 -17.82 -0.62 -4.03
N ILE A 82 -17.82 0.66 -3.69
CA ILE A 82 -17.80 1.12 -2.30
C ILE A 82 -19.25 1.39 -1.89
N PRO A 83 -19.82 0.68 -0.90
CA PRO A 83 -21.22 0.83 -0.53
C PRO A 83 -21.45 2.15 0.24
N SER A 84 -21.75 3.23 -0.50
CA SER A 84 -21.86 4.59 0.04
C SER A 84 -23.09 4.84 0.93
N LEU A 85 -24.11 3.99 0.85
CA LEU A 85 -25.34 4.10 1.66
C LEU A 85 -25.25 3.41 3.02
N GLU A 86 -24.40 2.39 3.14
CA GLU A 86 -24.24 1.59 4.36
C GLU A 86 -23.08 2.10 5.23
N LEU A 87 -22.16 2.86 4.63
CA LEU A 87 -20.95 3.32 5.29
C LEU A 87 -21.03 4.77 5.72
N SER A 88 -20.37 5.08 6.84
CA SER A 88 -20.09 6.47 7.15
C SER A 88 -19.14 7.06 6.09
N ARG A 89 -19.22 8.38 5.86
CA ARG A 89 -18.32 9.09 4.95
C ARG A 89 -16.83 8.84 5.28
N GLY A 90 -16.49 8.67 6.55
CA GLY A 90 -15.11 8.42 6.97
C GLY A 90 -14.60 7.01 6.60
N GLU A 91 -15.47 6.01 6.65
CA GLU A 91 -15.15 4.63 6.27
C GLU A 91 -15.01 4.49 4.75
N ALA A 92 -15.98 5.03 4.00
CA ALA A 92 -15.91 5.06 2.52
C ALA A 92 -14.62 5.75 2.03
N ALA A 93 -14.26 6.89 2.64
CA ALA A 93 -13.01 7.58 2.33
C ALA A 93 -11.76 6.76 2.69
N THR A 94 -11.81 5.95 3.76
CA THR A 94 -10.69 5.08 4.16
C THR A 94 -10.48 3.94 3.16
N LEU A 95 -11.56 3.31 2.68
CA LEU A 95 -11.49 2.27 1.64
C LEU A 95 -11.02 2.83 0.30
N GLY A 96 -11.54 3.98 -0.12
CA GLY A 96 -11.08 4.61 -1.36
C GLY A 96 -9.59 5.00 -1.28
N ARG A 97 -9.13 5.52 -0.14
CA ARG A 97 -7.70 5.78 0.11
C ARG A 97 -6.84 4.52 0.01
N LEU A 98 -7.30 3.43 0.61
CA LEU A 98 -6.61 2.14 0.50
C LEU A 98 -6.52 1.70 -0.97
N TYR A 99 -7.63 1.73 -1.69
CA TYR A 99 -7.68 1.32 -3.10
C TYR A 99 -6.72 2.12 -3.99
N VAL A 100 -6.69 3.45 -3.82
CA VAL A 100 -5.73 4.32 -4.54
C VAL A 100 -4.29 4.01 -4.14
N THR A 101 -4.05 3.76 -2.86
CA THR A 101 -2.71 3.42 -2.35
C THR A 101 -2.22 2.09 -2.92
N LEU A 102 -3.08 1.08 -3.00
CA LEU A 102 -2.76 -0.23 -3.60
C LEU A 102 -2.38 -0.09 -5.08
N GLN A 103 -3.15 0.69 -5.84
CA GLN A 103 -2.81 0.99 -7.24
C GLN A 103 -1.45 1.67 -7.34
N ARG A 104 -1.24 2.74 -6.56
CA ARG A 104 0.03 3.49 -6.55
C ARG A 104 1.22 2.62 -6.18
N MET A 105 1.11 1.78 -5.15
CA MET A 105 2.20 0.89 -4.73
C MET A 105 2.55 -0.11 -5.83
N THR A 106 1.53 -0.66 -6.50
CA THR A 106 1.72 -1.61 -7.61
C THR A 106 2.45 -0.96 -8.78
N ILE A 107 1.95 0.20 -9.22
CA ILE A 107 2.54 0.97 -10.33
C ILE A 107 3.95 1.49 -9.98
N SER A 108 4.17 1.91 -8.72
CA SER A 108 5.50 2.35 -8.26
C SER A 108 6.51 1.22 -8.28
N LYS A 109 6.09 -0.01 -7.96
CA LYS A 109 6.94 -1.20 -8.03
C LYS A 109 7.33 -1.49 -9.49
N ASP A 110 6.39 -1.34 -10.42
CA ASP A 110 6.60 -1.56 -11.85
C ASP A 110 7.52 -0.52 -12.49
N LEU A 111 7.47 0.73 -12.02
CA LEU A 111 8.36 1.81 -12.45
C LEU A 111 9.82 1.64 -12.02
N GLY A 112 10.11 0.63 -11.20
CA GLY A 112 11.46 0.30 -10.79
C GLY A 112 11.83 0.98 -9.47
N TYR A 113 11.74 0.19 -8.41
CA TYR A 113 12.58 0.36 -7.22
C TYR A 113 14.08 0.05 -7.51
N GLN A 114 14.45 -0.30 -8.74
CA GLN A 114 15.85 -0.37 -9.19
C GLN A 114 16.00 0.23 -10.60
N LEU A 115 16.51 1.47 -10.65
CA LEU A 115 16.99 2.11 -11.89
C LEU A 115 18.38 1.62 -12.31
N GLU A 116 19.02 0.74 -11.51
CA GLU A 116 20.29 0.08 -11.83
C GLU A 116 20.07 -1.44 -11.90
N GLY A 117 19.77 -1.94 -13.09
CA GLY A 117 19.58 -3.37 -13.37
C GLY A 117 20.13 -3.74 -14.74
N LYS A 118 20.31 -5.04 -14.99
CA LYS A 118 20.86 -5.50 -16.28
C LYS A 118 19.89 -5.14 -17.41
N LYS A 119 20.44 -4.89 -18.60
CA LYS A 119 19.68 -4.49 -19.81
C LYS A 119 18.46 -5.39 -20.11
N GLU A 120 18.53 -6.65 -19.70
CA GLU A 120 17.45 -7.65 -19.83
C GLU A 120 16.24 -7.36 -18.93
N GLU A 121 16.45 -6.83 -17.71
CA GLU A 121 15.36 -6.47 -16.78
C GLU A 121 14.61 -5.23 -17.30
N VAL A 122 15.33 -4.25 -17.85
CA VAL A 122 14.76 -3.06 -18.49
C VAL A 122 13.93 -3.44 -19.74
N LEU A 123 14.37 -4.44 -20.50
CA LEU A 123 13.65 -4.96 -21.66
C LEU A 123 12.34 -5.68 -21.29
N LEU A 124 12.30 -6.38 -20.15
CA LEU A 124 11.07 -7.02 -19.64
C LEU A 124 10.03 -5.98 -19.22
N THR A 125 10.44 -4.88 -18.58
CA THR A 125 9.51 -3.78 -18.24
C THR A 125 8.90 -3.16 -19.50
N HIS A 126 9.69 -2.99 -20.57
CA HIS A 126 9.18 -2.54 -21.87
C HIS A 126 8.29 -3.57 -22.58
N ALA A 127 8.40 -4.88 -22.27
CA ALA A 127 7.54 -5.91 -22.84
C ALA A 127 6.11 -5.91 -22.26
N LEU A 128 5.91 -5.32 -21.08
CA LEU A 128 4.59 -5.06 -20.47
C LEU A 128 3.91 -3.80 -21.03
N ASN A 129 4.53 -3.15 -22.02
CA ASN A 129 3.99 -1.98 -22.68
C ASN A 129 2.88 -2.38 -23.66
N ASN A 130 1.66 -2.53 -23.12
CA ASN A 130 0.50 -2.78 -23.95
C ASN A 130 0.23 -1.55 -24.85
N GLN A 131 -0.01 -1.78 -26.14
CA GLN A 131 -0.26 -0.70 -27.10
C GLN A 131 -1.63 -0.02 -26.90
N ALA A 132 -2.53 -0.64 -26.13
CA ALA A 132 -3.86 -0.12 -25.84
C ALA A 132 -3.88 0.71 -24.55
N PRO A 133 -4.65 1.82 -24.51
CA PRO A 133 -4.79 2.62 -23.30
C PRO A 133 -5.52 1.83 -22.19
N TYR A 134 -5.02 1.92 -20.96
CA TYR A 134 -5.64 1.31 -19.78
C TYR A 134 -6.47 2.35 -19.01
N GLY A 135 -7.79 2.23 -19.06
CA GLY A 135 -8.72 3.19 -18.43
C GLY A 135 -8.82 3.01 -16.90
N LEU A 136 -8.62 4.10 -16.15
CA LEU A 136 -8.85 4.16 -14.70
C LEU A 136 -9.96 5.16 -14.40
N ILE A 137 -11.18 4.65 -14.26
CA ILE A 137 -12.37 5.47 -14.05
C ILE A 137 -12.69 5.49 -12.56
N TYR A 138 -12.79 6.69 -12.00
CA TYR A 138 -13.16 6.91 -10.60
C TYR A 138 -14.53 7.59 -10.52
N ASP A 139 -15.52 6.88 -9.99
CA ASP A 139 -16.82 7.46 -9.67
C ASP A 139 -16.78 8.12 -8.28
N GLU A 140 -17.46 9.24 -8.08
CA GLU A 140 -17.53 9.95 -6.79
C GLU A 140 -16.16 10.34 -6.19
N LEU A 141 -15.19 10.76 -7.02
CA LEU A 141 -13.85 11.18 -6.60
C LEU A 141 -13.84 12.08 -5.34
N GLY A 142 -14.80 13.00 -5.21
CA GLY A 142 -14.88 13.92 -4.07
C GLY A 142 -15.08 13.26 -2.70
N GLN A 143 -15.56 12.01 -2.64
CA GLN A 143 -15.75 11.31 -1.36
C GLN A 143 -14.46 10.71 -0.81
N TYR A 144 -13.55 10.28 -1.68
CA TYR A 144 -12.35 9.55 -1.28
C TYR A 144 -11.05 10.11 -1.89
N PHE A 145 -11.11 11.32 -2.44
CA PHE A 145 -9.94 12.04 -2.94
C PHE A 145 -8.83 12.08 -1.88
N THR A 146 -7.61 11.75 -2.30
CA THR A 146 -6.47 11.67 -1.41
C THR A 146 -5.21 12.20 -2.06
N SER A 147 -4.31 12.75 -1.24
CA SER A 147 -2.96 13.11 -1.64
C SER A 147 -2.26 11.86 -2.17
N GLY A 148 -1.94 11.83 -3.46
CA GLY A 148 -1.35 10.67 -4.13
C GLY A 148 -2.02 10.30 -5.44
N MET A 149 -3.26 10.73 -5.71
CA MET A 149 -3.89 10.54 -7.02
C MET A 149 -3.17 11.31 -8.13
N ASP A 150 -2.64 12.49 -7.82
CA ASP A 150 -1.77 13.27 -8.68
C ASP A 150 -0.48 12.51 -9.05
N THR A 151 0.16 11.90 -8.05
CA THR A 151 1.36 11.09 -8.27
C THR A 151 1.07 9.82 -9.05
N LEU A 152 -0.08 9.19 -8.81
CA LEU A 152 -0.55 8.01 -9.54
C LEU A 152 -0.71 8.33 -11.04
N SER A 153 -1.36 9.45 -11.36
CA SER A 153 -1.53 9.90 -12.75
C SER A 153 -0.19 10.18 -13.43
N ALA A 154 0.76 10.80 -12.71
CA ALA A 154 2.10 11.03 -13.24
C ALA A 154 2.86 9.71 -13.50
N GLN A 155 2.74 8.75 -12.59
CA GLN A 155 3.36 7.43 -12.70
C GLN A 155 2.75 6.59 -13.84
N MET A 156 1.43 6.58 -13.98
CA MET A 156 0.74 5.90 -15.08
C MET A 156 1.18 6.42 -16.45
N ARG A 157 1.34 7.74 -16.59
CA ARG A 157 1.89 8.35 -17.80
C ARG A 157 3.30 7.85 -18.11
N SER A 158 4.14 7.65 -17.10
CA SER A 158 5.50 7.15 -17.28
C SER A 158 5.57 5.69 -17.74
N LEU A 159 4.51 4.90 -17.48
CA LEU A 159 4.37 3.53 -17.98
C LEU A 159 3.69 3.47 -19.36
N GLU A 160 3.44 4.62 -20.00
CA GLU A 160 2.66 4.74 -21.25
C GLU A 160 1.22 4.16 -21.16
N LYS A 161 0.75 3.83 -19.95
CA LYS A 161 -0.63 3.42 -19.67
C LYS A 161 -1.49 4.66 -19.48
N MET A 162 -2.14 5.10 -20.56
CA MET A 162 -2.98 6.30 -20.54
C MET A 162 -4.30 6.03 -19.78
N GLY A 163 -4.45 6.61 -18.59
CA GLY A 163 -5.75 6.72 -17.91
C GLY A 163 -6.53 7.92 -18.44
N VAL A 164 -7.78 7.70 -18.84
CA VAL A 164 -8.80 8.75 -19.10
C VAL A 164 -9.73 8.82 -17.90
#